data_AF-A0AB39HEM2-F1
#
_entry.id   AF-A0AB39HEM2-F1
#
_cell.length_a   1.000
_cell.length_b   1.000
_cell.length_c   1.000
_cell.angle_alpha   90.00
_cell.angle_beta   90.00
_cell.angle_gamma   90.00
#
_symmetry.space_group_name_H-M   'P 1'
#
loop_
_entity.id
_entity.type
_entity.pdbx_description
1 polymer ?
#
loop_
_entity_poly.entity_id
_entity_poly.type
_entity_poly.pdbx_seq_one_letter_code
_entity_poly.pdbx_strand_id
1 'polypeptide(L)'
;MEFVRHIGKGGFGTVDLVKDVNGSYWARKTFSINQPVPLSPELESNVKKRFIREANIQSNINHHNIVRVVAAQLDHNPPYFFMPYAQSSLSDDLSADRTLNGRYLEAIMDILAGLEELHSLGIYHRDLKPQNVLRFGADEYRDYAIGDFGLMSIKDTQLSVLTTTGMRMGSDMYTAPEITADLKKASARSDIYSVGCILHDFVGTGDRIPCNEIDDDHSQYADIIRICTRRDPNRRFSSVSDLREALLSVDTIPAVPTSATVAKFVEMLAFEKRLDRMFWEGLVTFVEATPDSDDIRLIFNVLTILRIDELCNFDEDLARRLSNRYSSWIDGSSFSFSSCDGLASRLVCFFHNLNELDSQVNILLALLYLGTSHNRWYVEREFEKLCGLQMNNNLATRLGLEIRVIGQDACRMFHHLERSIGTNLQNLHPTVYNTLRQVCNL
;
A
#
# COMPACT_ATOMS: atom_id res chain seq x y z
N MET A 1 -6.25 20.19 -36.89
CA MET A 1 -7.18 19.32 -36.14
C MET A 1 -8.46 20.11 -35.92
N GLU A 2 -9.60 19.52 -36.25
CA GLU A 2 -10.94 20.10 -36.13
C GLU A 2 -11.47 19.92 -34.70
N PHE A 3 -12.14 20.93 -34.13
CA PHE A 3 -12.76 20.82 -32.81
C PHE A 3 -14.03 19.96 -32.84
N VAL A 4 -14.20 19.08 -31.86
CA VAL A 4 -15.38 18.21 -31.73
C VAL A 4 -16.23 18.61 -30.54
N ARG A 5 -15.67 18.59 -29.32
CA ARG A 5 -16.37 18.96 -28.08
C ARG A 5 -15.40 19.25 -26.94
N HIS A 6 -15.87 19.92 -25.89
CA HIS A 6 -15.16 20.00 -24.61
C HIS A 6 -15.15 18.64 -23.89
N ILE A 7 -14.03 18.29 -23.28
CA ILE A 7 -13.88 17.06 -22.48
C ILE A 7 -13.32 17.29 -21.08
N GLY A 8 -12.68 18.44 -20.82
CA GLY A 8 -12.18 18.75 -19.49
C GLY A 8 -11.92 20.23 -19.28
N LYS A 9 -12.01 20.68 -18.02
CA LYS A 9 -11.71 22.05 -17.62
C LYS A 9 -10.97 22.05 -16.29
N GLY A 10 -9.72 22.51 -16.30
CA GLY A 10 -8.90 22.71 -15.10
C GLY A 10 -8.74 24.19 -14.78
N GLY A 11 -8.05 24.50 -13.68
CA GLY A 11 -7.86 25.90 -13.24
C GLY A 11 -7.04 26.76 -14.20
N PHE A 12 -6.12 26.15 -14.95
CA PHE A 12 -5.19 26.82 -15.87
C PHE A 12 -5.16 26.21 -17.27
N GLY A 13 -6.21 25.49 -17.65
CA GLY A 13 -6.30 24.89 -18.96
C GLY A 13 -7.66 24.30 -19.26
N THR A 14 -7.90 24.14 -20.55
CA THR A 14 -9.12 23.62 -21.14
C THR A 14 -8.75 22.48 -22.08
N VAL A 15 -9.47 21.36 -21.98
CA VAL A 15 -9.20 20.16 -22.79
C VAL A 15 -10.35 19.93 -23.75
N ASP A 16 -10.03 19.92 -25.03
CA ASP A 16 -10.95 19.68 -26.13
C ASP A 16 -10.67 18.33 -26.81
N LEU A 17 -11.71 17.62 -27.19
CA LEU A 17 -11.62 16.55 -28.17
C LEU A 17 -11.50 17.18 -29.56
N VAL A 18 -10.47 16.79 -30.30
CA VAL A 18 -10.23 17.24 -31.67
C VAL A 18 -10.03 16.05 -32.58
N LYS A 19 -10.28 16.24 -33.88
CA LYS A 19 -10.13 15.23 -34.93
C LYS A 19 -9.05 15.65 -35.91
N ASP A 20 -8.14 14.75 -36.26
CA ASP A 20 -7.13 15.00 -37.28
C ASP A 20 -7.65 14.75 -38.71
N VAL A 21 -6.80 15.02 -39.70
CA VAL A 21 -7.15 14.85 -41.13
C VAL A 21 -7.37 13.39 -41.52
N ASN A 22 -6.83 12.43 -40.77
CA ASN A 22 -7.01 11.00 -40.96
C ASN A 22 -8.23 10.45 -40.22
N GLY A 23 -8.92 11.32 -39.48
CA GLY A 23 -10.09 10.99 -38.69
C GLY A 23 -9.81 10.44 -37.29
N SER A 24 -8.56 10.45 -36.84
CA SER A 24 -8.19 10.02 -35.48
C SER A 24 -8.51 11.09 -34.45
N TYR A 25 -8.89 10.67 -33.25
CA TYR A 25 -9.25 11.55 -32.15
C TYR A 25 -8.05 11.84 -31.24
N TRP A 26 -7.92 13.10 -30.83
CA TRP A 26 -6.86 13.59 -29.95
C TRP A 26 -7.44 14.50 -28.88
N ALA A 27 -6.75 14.61 -27.75
CA ALA A 27 -7.06 15.61 -26.74
C ALA A 27 -6.12 16.83 -26.90
N ARG A 28 -6.70 18.03 -27.03
CA ARG A 28 -5.97 19.30 -27.10
C ARG A 28 -6.13 20.04 -25.77
N LYS A 29 -5.04 20.19 -25.01
CA LYS A 29 -5.00 21.03 -23.81
C LYS A 29 -4.52 22.43 -24.20
N THR A 30 -5.35 23.43 -23.94
CA THR A 30 -5.12 24.85 -24.26
C THR A 30 -5.03 25.64 -22.97
N PHE A 31 -4.04 26.53 -22.85
CA PHE A 31 -3.92 27.42 -21.71
C PHE A 31 -5.13 28.35 -21.60
N SER A 32 -5.74 28.41 -20.41
CA SER A 32 -6.88 29.28 -20.11
C SER A 32 -6.92 29.57 -18.62
N ILE A 33 -7.26 30.79 -18.22
CA ILE A 33 -7.43 31.13 -16.79
C ILE A 33 -8.90 30.91 -16.44
N ASN A 34 -9.18 29.81 -15.75
CA ASN A 34 -10.53 29.41 -15.37
C ASN A 34 -10.77 29.65 -13.87
N GLN A 35 -10.25 30.75 -13.33
CA GLN A 35 -10.37 31.12 -11.93
C GLN A 35 -11.48 32.16 -11.72
N PRO A 36 -12.21 32.12 -10.59
CA PRO A 36 -13.25 33.11 -10.30
C PRO A 36 -12.69 34.52 -10.05
N VAL A 37 -11.42 34.61 -9.63
CA VAL A 37 -10.72 35.88 -9.38
C VAL A 37 -9.70 36.12 -10.50
N PRO A 38 -9.72 37.30 -11.17
CA PRO A 38 -8.70 37.67 -12.14
C PRO A 38 -7.30 37.67 -11.53
N LEU A 39 -6.34 37.10 -12.26
CA LEU A 39 -4.93 37.09 -11.86
C LEU A 39 -4.29 38.43 -12.20
N SER A 40 -3.24 38.81 -11.46
CA SER A 40 -2.38 39.91 -11.88
C SER A 40 -1.63 39.53 -13.17
N PRO A 41 -1.23 40.49 -14.03
CA PRO A 41 -0.48 40.20 -15.26
C PRO A 41 0.83 39.42 -15.03
N GLU A 42 1.53 39.71 -13.93
CA GLU A 42 2.74 39.00 -13.54
C GLU A 42 2.46 37.53 -13.21
N LEU A 43 1.38 37.29 -12.47
CA LEU A 43 0.94 35.96 -12.10
C LEU A 43 0.47 35.15 -13.31
N GLU A 44 -0.32 35.74 -14.20
CA GLU A 44 -0.72 35.13 -15.47
C GLU A 44 0.50 34.74 -16.31
N SER A 45 1.48 35.64 -16.47
CA SER A 45 2.72 35.34 -17.18
C SER A 45 3.47 34.17 -16.55
N ASN A 46 3.55 34.16 -15.22
CA ASN A 46 4.20 33.07 -14.50
C ASN A 46 3.48 31.74 -14.74
N VAL A 47 2.15 31.67 -14.57
CA VAL A 47 1.36 30.44 -14.81
C VAL A 47 1.51 29.96 -16.27
N LYS A 48 1.47 30.87 -17.24
CA LYS A 48 1.67 30.55 -18.67
C LYS A 48 3.06 29.95 -18.94
N LYS A 49 4.13 30.47 -18.31
CA LYS A 49 5.48 29.88 -18.39
C LYS A 49 5.50 28.46 -17.81
N ARG A 50 4.71 28.19 -16.75
CA ARG A 50 4.58 26.84 -16.20
C ARG A 50 3.95 25.91 -17.21
N PHE A 51 2.82 26.30 -17.81
CA PHE A 51 2.12 25.54 -18.85
C PHE A 51 3.06 25.11 -19.98
N ILE A 52 3.85 26.04 -20.49
CA ILE A 52 4.86 25.78 -21.54
C ILE A 52 5.92 24.79 -21.05
N ARG A 53 6.36 24.93 -19.79
CA ARG A 53 7.35 24.04 -19.18
C ARG A 53 6.80 22.62 -18.96
N GLU A 54 5.52 22.44 -18.60
CA GLU A 54 4.84 21.12 -18.57
C GLU A 54 5.02 20.43 -19.89
N ALA A 55 4.59 21.10 -20.95
CA ALA A 55 4.49 20.52 -22.27
C ALA A 55 5.88 20.10 -22.77
N ASN A 56 6.90 20.90 -22.46
CA ASN A 56 8.29 20.61 -22.79
C ASN A 56 8.89 19.47 -21.95
N ILE A 57 8.55 19.36 -20.66
CA ILE A 57 9.05 18.24 -19.84
C ILE A 57 8.36 16.95 -20.28
N GLN A 58 7.04 16.98 -20.38
CA GLN A 58 6.20 15.84 -20.73
C GLN A 58 6.45 15.33 -22.15
N SER A 59 6.86 16.19 -23.10
CA SER A 59 7.24 15.76 -24.45
C SER A 59 8.54 14.96 -24.50
N ASN A 60 9.40 15.10 -23.50
CA ASN A 60 10.69 14.40 -23.41
C ASN A 60 10.60 13.08 -22.63
N ILE A 61 9.46 12.76 -22.04
CA ILE A 61 9.25 11.52 -21.28
C ILE A 61 8.63 10.48 -22.21
N ASN A 62 9.30 9.34 -22.36
CA ASN A 62 8.84 8.24 -23.20
C ASN A 62 8.62 6.98 -22.34
N HIS A 63 7.45 6.93 -21.70
CA HIS A 63 7.05 5.80 -20.86
C HIS A 63 5.57 5.50 -21.06
N HIS A 64 5.21 4.21 -21.16
CA HIS A 64 3.85 3.78 -21.48
C HIS A 64 2.82 4.26 -20.45
N ASN A 65 3.19 4.27 -19.18
CA ASN A 65 2.33 4.71 -18.08
C ASN A 65 2.41 6.21 -17.78
N ILE A 66 2.94 7.02 -18.71
CA ILE A 66 2.91 8.48 -18.63
C ILE A 66 2.29 9.03 -19.92
N VAL A 67 1.27 9.87 -19.78
CA VAL A 67 0.61 10.49 -20.94
C VAL A 67 1.64 11.32 -21.69
N ARG A 68 1.86 11.02 -22.96
CA ARG A 68 2.83 11.73 -23.80
C ARG A 68 2.21 12.93 -24.50
N VAL A 69 2.99 14.02 -24.60
CA VAL A 69 2.71 15.12 -25.54
C VAL A 69 3.20 14.72 -26.93
N VAL A 70 2.28 14.66 -27.89
CA VAL A 70 2.61 14.26 -29.28
C VAL A 70 3.00 15.43 -30.17
N ALA A 71 2.43 16.61 -29.90
CA ALA A 71 2.71 17.84 -30.62
C ALA A 71 2.34 19.04 -29.75
N ALA A 72 3.00 20.17 -29.94
CA ALA A 72 2.73 21.39 -29.20
C ALA A 72 2.86 22.65 -30.07
N GLN A 73 2.16 23.71 -29.69
CA GLN A 73 2.19 25.04 -30.27
C GLN A 73 2.34 26.04 -29.11
N LEU A 74 3.55 26.13 -28.58
CA LEU A 74 3.85 26.86 -27.34
C LEU A 74 4.06 28.36 -27.56
N ASP A 75 4.36 28.77 -28.79
CA ASP A 75 4.47 30.19 -29.18
C ASP A 75 3.12 30.80 -29.58
N HIS A 76 2.06 29.98 -29.70
CA HIS A 76 0.71 30.44 -29.98
C HIS A 76 0.11 31.19 -28.77
N ASN A 77 -0.90 32.04 -29.02
CA ASN A 77 -1.62 32.75 -27.96
C ASN A 77 -3.15 32.46 -28.03
N PRO A 78 -3.71 31.66 -27.11
CA PRO A 78 -3.04 30.95 -26.02
C PRO A 78 -2.25 29.72 -26.50
N PRO A 79 -1.19 29.30 -25.78
CA PRO A 79 -0.41 28.11 -26.11
C PRO A 79 -1.23 26.84 -25.88
N TYR A 80 -0.96 25.81 -26.66
CA TYR A 80 -1.64 24.52 -26.54
C TYR A 80 -0.75 23.35 -26.94
N PHE A 81 -1.15 22.15 -26.53
CA PHE A 81 -0.51 20.90 -26.93
C PHE A 81 -1.54 19.77 -27.09
N PHE A 82 -1.11 18.72 -27.78
CA PHE A 82 -1.91 17.55 -28.10
C PHE A 82 -1.37 16.32 -27.38
N MET A 83 -2.30 15.48 -26.94
CA MET A 83 -2.04 14.18 -26.33
C MET A 83 -3.04 13.15 -26.90
N PRO A 84 -2.74 11.84 -26.80
CA PRO A 84 -3.69 10.81 -27.17
C PRO A 84 -5.03 11.01 -26.45
N TYR A 85 -6.14 10.68 -27.10
CA TYR A 85 -7.45 10.74 -26.46
C TYR A 85 -7.68 9.49 -25.61
N ALA A 86 -7.91 9.69 -24.32
CA ALA A 86 -8.22 8.60 -23.38
C ALA A 86 -9.68 8.14 -23.52
N GLN A 87 -9.92 6.86 -23.26
CA GLN A 87 -11.26 6.27 -23.21
C GLN A 87 -12.03 6.75 -21.97
N SER A 88 -11.36 6.74 -20.82
CA SER A 88 -11.91 7.17 -19.52
C SER A 88 -10.78 7.59 -18.57
N SER A 89 -11.15 8.25 -17.47
CA SER A 89 -10.26 8.41 -16.32
C SER A 89 -10.49 7.28 -15.30
N LEU A 90 -9.52 7.06 -14.41
CA LEU A 90 -9.69 6.11 -13.31
C LEU A 90 -10.86 6.53 -12.40
N SER A 91 -11.15 7.84 -12.29
CA SER A 91 -12.34 8.32 -11.58
C SER A 91 -13.64 7.84 -12.20
N ASP A 92 -13.72 7.80 -13.53
CA ASP A 92 -14.90 7.29 -14.25
C ASP A 92 -15.01 5.77 -14.07
N ASP A 93 -13.89 5.07 -14.17
CA ASP A 93 -13.84 3.61 -14.03
C ASP A 93 -14.19 3.18 -12.59
N LEU A 94 -13.65 3.84 -11.55
CA LEU A 94 -14.02 3.62 -10.15
C LEU A 94 -15.51 3.85 -9.87
N SER A 95 -16.12 4.82 -10.57
CA SER A 95 -17.55 5.11 -10.44
C SER A 95 -18.42 4.04 -11.10
N ALA A 96 -17.91 3.37 -12.13
CA ALA A 96 -18.59 2.29 -12.83
C ALA A 96 -18.43 0.95 -12.10
N ASP A 97 -17.21 0.61 -11.70
CA ASP A 97 -16.88 -0.60 -10.94
C ASP A 97 -15.60 -0.38 -10.12
N ARG A 98 -15.76 -0.32 -8.79
CA ARG A 98 -14.64 -0.14 -7.85
C ARG A 98 -13.62 -1.28 -7.88
N THR A 99 -13.96 -2.46 -8.42
CA THR A 99 -13.02 -3.58 -8.47
C THR A 99 -12.26 -3.68 -9.79
N LEU A 100 -12.70 -2.94 -10.82
CA LEU A 100 -12.22 -3.08 -12.20
C LEU A 100 -12.21 -4.56 -12.67
N ASN A 101 -13.26 -5.31 -12.34
CA ASN A 101 -13.36 -6.76 -12.52
C ASN A 101 -12.18 -7.54 -11.92
N GLY A 102 -11.70 -7.10 -10.75
CA GLY A 102 -10.56 -7.69 -10.05
C GLY A 102 -9.18 -7.22 -10.52
N ARG A 103 -9.09 -6.31 -11.51
CA ARG A 103 -7.82 -5.82 -12.08
C ARG A 103 -7.29 -4.53 -11.44
N TYR A 104 -7.82 -4.13 -10.29
CA TYR A 104 -7.38 -2.90 -9.62
C TYR A 104 -5.88 -2.91 -9.28
N LEU A 105 -5.28 -4.07 -9.00
CA LEU A 105 -3.85 -4.15 -8.73
C LEU A 105 -3.03 -3.84 -9.98
N GLU A 106 -3.45 -4.29 -11.17
CA GLU A 106 -2.80 -3.95 -12.44
C GLU A 106 -2.80 -2.42 -12.66
N ALA A 107 -3.93 -1.76 -12.38
CA ALA A 107 -4.04 -0.31 -12.45
C ALA A 107 -3.09 0.40 -11.47
N ILE A 108 -2.96 -0.12 -10.23
CA ILE A 108 -1.99 0.40 -9.26
C ILE A 108 -0.56 0.18 -9.75
N MET A 109 -0.22 -0.99 -10.32
CA MET A 109 1.11 -1.28 -10.86
C MET A 109 1.48 -0.34 -12.01
N ASP A 110 0.52 -0.02 -12.89
CA ASP A 110 0.69 0.97 -13.95
C ASP A 110 1.00 2.37 -13.38
N ILE A 111 0.27 2.80 -12.36
CA ILE A 111 0.51 4.08 -11.67
C ILE A 111 1.91 4.10 -11.05
N LEU A 112 2.30 3.04 -10.35
CA LEU A 112 3.62 2.93 -9.72
C LEU A 112 4.74 2.97 -10.77
N ALA A 113 4.59 2.27 -11.90
CA ALA A 113 5.57 2.30 -12.99
C ALA A 113 5.74 3.72 -13.56
N GLY A 114 4.64 4.46 -13.74
CA GLY A 114 4.71 5.87 -14.15
C GLY A 114 5.40 6.77 -13.11
N LEU A 115 5.13 6.56 -11.82
CA LEU A 115 5.79 7.33 -10.75
C LEU A 115 7.28 7.01 -10.63
N GLU A 116 7.69 5.75 -10.77
CA GLU A 116 9.10 5.35 -10.76
C GLU A 116 9.89 6.12 -11.84
N GLU A 117 9.35 6.18 -13.06
CA GLU A 117 9.96 6.96 -14.15
C GLU A 117 10.06 8.45 -13.80
N LEU A 118 8.98 9.07 -13.32
CA LEU A 118 9.01 10.48 -12.92
C LEU A 118 10.05 10.74 -11.81
N HIS A 119 10.08 9.89 -10.80
CA HIS A 119 10.98 10.04 -9.64
C HIS A 119 12.44 9.85 -10.07
N SER A 120 12.73 8.95 -11.02
CA SER A 120 14.07 8.77 -11.60
C SER A 120 14.60 10.04 -12.29
N LEU A 121 13.69 10.86 -12.83
CA LEU A 121 13.98 12.15 -13.45
C LEU A 121 13.98 13.32 -12.44
N GLY A 122 13.79 13.05 -11.15
CA GLY A 122 13.67 14.06 -10.09
C GLY A 122 12.38 14.88 -10.15
N ILE A 123 11.35 14.34 -10.81
CA ILE A 123 10.02 14.94 -10.95
C ILE A 123 9.07 14.24 -9.97
N TYR A 124 8.26 15.02 -9.26
CA TYR A 124 7.22 14.51 -8.35
C TYR A 124 5.86 14.99 -8.85
N HIS A 125 4.84 14.14 -8.78
CA HIS A 125 3.53 14.38 -9.39
C HIS A 125 2.73 15.46 -8.66
N ARG A 126 2.68 15.40 -7.31
CA ARG A 126 2.07 16.38 -6.37
C ARG A 126 0.55 16.53 -6.40
N ASP A 127 -0.09 16.17 -7.50
CA ASP A 127 -1.55 16.23 -7.67
C ASP A 127 -2.09 14.90 -8.20
N LEU A 128 -1.54 13.78 -7.72
CA LEU A 128 -1.96 12.45 -8.16
C LEU A 128 -3.34 12.14 -7.57
N LYS A 129 -4.29 11.80 -8.44
CA LYS A 129 -5.68 11.49 -8.10
C LYS A 129 -6.34 10.72 -9.25
N PRO A 130 -7.46 10.02 -9.03
CA PRO A 130 -8.10 9.21 -10.08
C PRO A 130 -8.46 9.98 -11.37
N GLN A 131 -8.75 11.28 -11.29
CA GLN A 131 -9.05 12.09 -12.48
C GLN A 131 -7.82 12.32 -13.38
N ASN A 132 -6.62 12.17 -12.83
CA ASN A 132 -5.35 12.38 -13.51
C ASN A 132 -4.70 11.07 -13.98
N VAL A 133 -5.35 9.93 -13.76
CA VAL A 133 -4.93 8.62 -14.27
C VAL A 133 -5.89 8.24 -15.40
N LEU A 134 -5.37 8.07 -16.61
CA LEU A 134 -6.17 7.94 -17.83
C LEU A 134 -6.00 6.55 -18.46
N ARG A 135 -7.11 5.98 -18.95
CA ARG A 135 -7.15 4.68 -19.63
C ARG A 135 -7.18 4.83 -21.14
N PHE A 136 -6.31 4.13 -21.87
CA PHE A 136 -6.19 4.26 -23.34
C PHE A 136 -6.69 3.03 -24.12
N GLY A 137 -6.82 1.87 -23.47
CA GLY A 137 -7.34 0.63 -24.06
C GLY A 137 -6.43 -0.57 -23.81
N ALA A 138 -7.01 -1.77 -23.90
CA ALA A 138 -6.36 -3.04 -23.56
C ALA A 138 -5.40 -3.50 -24.66
N ASP A 139 -4.15 -3.05 -24.58
CA ASP A 139 -3.03 -3.89 -25.01
C ASP A 139 -2.57 -4.69 -23.78
N GLU A 140 -2.37 -6.00 -23.96
CA GLU A 140 -2.50 -7.12 -23.01
C GLU A 140 -1.88 -7.01 -21.60
N TYR A 141 -1.22 -5.92 -21.19
CA TYR A 141 -0.60 -5.79 -19.88
C TYR A 141 -0.55 -4.37 -19.25
N ARG A 142 -1.02 -3.30 -19.91
CA ARG A 142 -0.89 -1.91 -19.38
C ARG A 142 -1.98 -0.96 -19.90
N ASP A 143 -2.94 -0.64 -19.04
CA ASP A 143 -4.16 0.09 -19.40
C ASP A 143 -4.10 1.58 -19.03
N TYR A 144 -3.35 1.93 -17.97
CA TYR A 144 -3.39 3.26 -17.36
C TYR A 144 -2.09 4.05 -17.50
N ALA A 145 -2.23 5.35 -17.69
CA ALA A 145 -1.13 6.30 -17.70
C ALA A 145 -1.44 7.54 -16.86
N ILE A 146 -0.44 8.01 -16.10
CA ILE A 146 -0.56 9.23 -15.31
C ILE A 146 -0.38 10.46 -16.22
N GLY A 147 -1.25 11.45 -16.03
CA GLY A 147 -1.23 12.72 -16.72
C GLY A 147 -1.38 13.90 -15.75
N ASP A 148 -1.22 15.12 -16.26
CA ASP A 148 -1.44 16.35 -15.48
C ASP A 148 -0.64 16.40 -14.15
N PHE A 149 0.65 16.02 -14.19
CA PHE A 149 1.55 16.20 -13.06
C PHE A 149 1.83 17.70 -12.86
N GLY A 150 1.32 18.22 -11.75
CA GLY A 150 1.14 19.65 -11.48
C GLY A 150 2.42 20.47 -11.59
N LEU A 151 2.70 20.98 -12.79
CA LEU A 151 3.15 22.32 -13.14
C LEU A 151 4.11 23.12 -12.26
N MET A 152 4.97 22.55 -11.40
CA MET A 152 6.08 23.33 -10.82
C MET A 152 7.33 22.56 -10.43
N SER A 153 8.46 23.19 -10.76
CA SER A 153 9.78 22.93 -10.18
C SER A 153 9.87 23.54 -8.78
N ILE A 154 10.65 22.92 -7.88
CA ILE A 154 10.88 23.29 -6.47
C ILE A 154 11.47 24.72 -6.30
N LYS A 155 11.90 25.36 -7.40
CA LYS A 155 12.73 26.58 -7.38
C LYS A 155 11.99 27.93 -7.41
N ASP A 156 10.68 27.99 -7.67
CA ASP A 156 9.98 29.28 -7.83
C ASP A 156 9.20 29.70 -6.57
N THR A 157 9.83 30.56 -5.78
CA THR A 157 9.50 30.94 -4.40
C THR A 157 8.25 31.79 -4.23
N GLN A 158 7.68 32.37 -5.29
CA GLN A 158 6.76 33.52 -5.17
C GLN A 158 5.25 33.19 -5.25
N LEU A 159 4.85 31.92 -5.36
CA LEU A 159 3.44 31.54 -5.57
C LEU A 159 2.87 30.51 -4.60
N SER A 160 3.54 30.25 -3.47
CA SER A 160 2.90 29.58 -2.32
C SER A 160 1.61 30.29 -1.88
N VAL A 161 1.47 31.58 -2.20
CA VAL A 161 0.35 32.47 -1.82
C VAL A 161 -0.97 32.15 -2.53
N LEU A 162 -0.98 31.60 -3.75
CA LEU A 162 -2.25 31.24 -4.42
C LEU A 162 -2.86 29.96 -3.90
N THR A 163 -2.05 29.02 -3.43
CA THR A 163 -2.54 27.84 -2.71
C THR A 163 -3.14 28.19 -1.34
N THR A 164 -2.81 29.36 -0.79
CA THR A 164 -3.27 29.81 0.54
C THR A 164 -4.64 30.51 0.52
N THR A 165 -5.12 31.02 -0.63
CA THR A 165 -6.23 32.00 -0.64
C THR A 165 -7.50 31.61 -1.42
N GLY A 166 -7.66 30.36 -1.89
CA GLY A 166 -8.93 30.03 -2.56
C GLY A 166 -9.17 28.55 -2.88
N MET A 167 -9.91 27.89 -1.98
CA MET A 167 -10.75 26.70 -2.21
C MET A 167 -10.38 25.80 -3.40
N ARG A 168 -9.56 24.77 -3.15
CA ARG A 168 -9.59 23.53 -3.94
C ARG A 168 -10.72 22.63 -3.40
N MET A 169 -11.96 22.99 -3.67
CA MET A 169 -13.11 22.17 -3.28
C MET A 169 -13.04 20.81 -4.03
N GLY A 170 -12.53 19.77 -3.36
CA GLY A 170 -12.50 18.38 -3.85
C GLY A 170 -11.12 17.73 -4.09
N SER A 171 -10.02 18.48 -4.28
CA SER A 171 -8.66 17.88 -4.49
C SER A 171 -7.91 17.55 -3.20
N ASP A 172 -8.43 17.95 -2.04
CA ASP A 172 -7.77 17.73 -0.75
C ASP A 172 -7.80 16.25 -0.30
N MET A 173 -8.64 15.41 -0.92
CA MET A 173 -8.81 14.01 -0.52
C MET A 173 -7.59 13.11 -0.78
N TYR A 174 -6.72 13.49 -1.72
CA TYR A 174 -5.54 12.71 -2.13
C TYR A 174 -4.22 13.44 -1.85
N THR A 175 -4.28 14.68 -1.36
CA THR A 175 -3.11 15.53 -1.17
C THR A 175 -2.46 15.23 0.17
N ALA A 176 -1.15 14.96 0.16
CA ALA A 176 -0.40 14.68 1.38
C ALA A 176 -0.36 15.91 2.32
N PRO A 177 -0.40 15.73 3.65
CA PRO A 177 -0.46 16.83 4.62
C PRO A 177 0.65 17.86 4.45
N GLU A 178 1.88 17.41 4.16
CA GLU A 178 3.04 18.27 3.97
C GLU A 178 2.98 19.13 2.71
N ILE A 179 2.23 18.70 1.68
CA ILE A 179 2.06 19.41 0.41
C ILE A 179 1.01 20.51 0.54
N THR A 180 -0.06 20.24 1.29
CA THR A 180 -1.05 21.25 1.68
C THR A 180 -0.39 22.37 2.49
N ALA A 181 0.60 22.04 3.32
CA ALA A 181 1.35 23.03 4.09
C ALA A 181 2.40 23.77 3.25
N ASP A 182 3.17 23.06 2.43
CA ASP A 182 4.19 23.65 1.55
C ASP A 182 4.46 22.75 0.33
N LEU A 183 4.07 23.23 -0.85
CA LEU A 183 4.31 22.55 -2.14
C LEU A 183 5.79 22.21 -2.40
N LYS A 184 6.74 22.89 -1.76
CA LYS A 184 8.18 22.61 -1.92
C LYS A 184 8.64 21.33 -1.22
N LYS A 185 7.81 20.76 -0.33
CA LYS A 185 8.08 19.49 0.36
C LYS A 185 7.74 18.25 -0.47
N ALA A 186 7.38 18.45 -1.75
CA ALA A 186 7.17 17.37 -2.70
C ALA A 186 8.33 16.39 -2.72
N SER A 187 8.01 15.10 -2.60
CA SER A 187 8.95 13.99 -2.59
C SER A 187 8.26 12.71 -3.06
N ALA A 188 9.00 11.62 -3.22
CA ALA A 188 8.40 10.31 -3.49
C ALA A 188 7.34 9.94 -2.44
N ARG A 189 7.59 10.28 -1.17
CA ARG A 189 6.69 10.03 -0.03
C ARG A 189 5.36 10.77 -0.13
N SER A 190 5.31 11.94 -0.78
CA SER A 190 4.05 12.65 -0.99
C SER A 190 3.20 12.01 -2.08
N ASP A 191 3.81 11.50 -3.16
CA ASP A 191 3.08 10.77 -4.19
C ASP A 191 2.61 9.40 -3.67
N ILE A 192 3.40 8.74 -2.81
CA ILE A 192 3.02 7.50 -2.11
C ILE A 192 1.76 7.67 -1.25
N TYR A 193 1.60 8.83 -0.59
CA TYR A 193 0.36 9.13 0.14
C TYR A 193 -0.85 9.11 -0.80
N SER A 194 -0.75 9.77 -1.95
CA SER A 194 -1.80 9.80 -2.96
C SER A 194 -2.12 8.40 -3.49
N VAL A 195 -1.09 7.54 -3.71
CA VAL A 195 -1.31 6.14 -4.09
C VAL A 195 -2.05 5.37 -2.99
N GLY A 196 -1.71 5.57 -1.71
CA GLY A 196 -2.43 4.98 -0.59
C GLY A 196 -3.92 5.35 -0.57
N CYS A 197 -4.25 6.61 -0.87
CA CYS A 197 -5.63 7.05 -1.02
C CYS A 197 -6.35 6.41 -2.22
N ILE A 198 -5.66 6.23 -3.36
CA ILE A 198 -6.23 5.56 -4.55
C ILE A 198 -6.43 4.07 -4.27
N LEU A 199 -5.49 3.41 -3.60
CA LEU A 199 -5.62 2.01 -3.19
C LEU A 199 -6.84 1.83 -2.27
N HIS A 200 -7.04 2.76 -1.34
CA HIS A 200 -8.24 2.78 -0.49
C HIS A 200 -9.54 2.95 -1.28
N ASP A 201 -9.57 3.71 -2.39
CA ASP A 201 -10.77 3.77 -3.25
C ASP A 201 -11.14 2.41 -3.85
N PHE A 202 -10.16 1.55 -4.13
CA PHE A 202 -10.41 0.21 -4.66
C PHE A 202 -10.90 -0.76 -3.57
N VAL A 203 -10.25 -0.80 -2.42
CA VAL A 203 -10.43 -1.89 -1.43
C VAL A 203 -11.01 -1.45 -0.08
N GLY A 204 -11.05 -0.16 0.19
CA GLY A 204 -11.52 0.42 1.45
C GLY A 204 -13.04 0.57 1.52
N THR A 205 -13.56 0.57 2.74
CA THR A 205 -15.01 0.72 3.01
C THR A 205 -15.33 1.88 3.96
N GLY A 206 -14.34 2.38 4.70
CA GLY A 206 -14.49 3.49 5.64
C GLY A 206 -14.48 4.87 4.97
N ASP A 207 -15.01 5.86 5.67
CA ASP A 207 -14.87 7.26 5.28
C ASP A 207 -13.44 7.76 5.50
N ARG A 208 -12.93 8.58 4.58
CA ARG A 208 -11.61 9.20 4.69
C ARG A 208 -11.69 10.65 5.13
N ILE A 209 -10.80 11.04 6.03
CA ILE A 209 -10.59 12.43 6.41
C ILE A 209 -9.42 12.99 5.58
N PRO A 210 -9.57 14.12 4.87
CA PRO A 210 -8.48 14.74 4.12
C PRO A 210 -7.23 14.95 4.99
N CYS A 211 -6.05 14.77 4.39
CA CYS A 211 -4.76 15.02 5.06
C CYS A 211 -4.58 14.26 6.39
N ASN A 212 -5.19 13.07 6.51
CA ASN A 212 -5.02 12.18 7.65
C ASN A 212 -4.61 10.78 7.22
N GLU A 213 -4.14 10.01 8.21
CA GLU A 213 -3.90 8.59 8.08
C GLU A 213 -5.25 7.86 7.94
N ILE A 214 -5.29 6.88 7.05
CA ILE A 214 -6.45 6.03 6.84
C ILE A 214 -6.32 4.83 7.78
N ASP A 215 -7.32 4.67 8.64
CA ASP A 215 -7.43 3.57 9.60
C ASP A 215 -8.62 2.70 9.18
N ASP A 216 -8.39 1.83 8.19
CA ASP A 216 -9.40 0.97 7.59
C ASP A 216 -8.84 -0.46 7.44
N ASP A 217 -9.27 -1.35 8.35
CA ASP A 217 -8.75 -2.72 8.46
C ASP A 217 -9.53 -3.77 7.64
N HIS A 218 -10.40 -3.34 6.72
CA HIS A 218 -11.31 -4.23 5.99
C HIS A 218 -10.69 -4.87 4.73
N SER A 219 -9.42 -4.58 4.41
CA SER A 219 -8.74 -5.12 3.22
C SER A 219 -7.43 -5.80 3.57
N GLN A 220 -7.00 -6.75 2.71
CA GLN A 220 -5.66 -7.36 2.80
C GLN A 220 -4.51 -6.35 2.66
N TYR A 221 -4.81 -5.13 2.20
CA TYR A 221 -3.87 -4.04 2.02
C TYR A 221 -3.92 -3.00 3.16
N ALA A 222 -4.67 -3.25 4.24
CA ALA A 222 -4.88 -2.30 5.33
C ALA A 222 -3.57 -1.70 5.88
N ASP A 223 -2.60 -2.55 6.21
CA ASP A 223 -1.30 -2.11 6.72
C ASP A 223 -0.53 -1.24 5.70
N ILE A 224 -0.60 -1.60 4.42
CA ILE A 224 0.06 -0.84 3.35
C ILE A 224 -0.61 0.52 3.17
N ILE A 225 -1.94 0.57 3.15
CA ILE A 225 -2.71 1.82 3.09
C ILE A 225 -2.36 2.72 4.29
N ARG A 226 -2.33 2.15 5.49
CA ARG A 226 -1.96 2.85 6.73
C ARG A 226 -0.54 3.41 6.64
N ILE A 227 0.44 2.60 6.22
CA ILE A 227 1.83 3.04 6.03
C ILE A 227 1.93 4.16 4.99
N CYS A 228 1.27 4.03 3.84
CA CYS A 228 1.25 5.05 2.79
C CYS A 228 0.67 6.38 3.29
N THR A 229 -0.34 6.33 4.16
CA THR A 229 -1.11 7.51 4.56
C THR A 229 -0.68 8.13 5.90
N ARG A 230 0.41 7.63 6.52
CA ARG A 230 0.95 8.22 7.76
C ARG A 230 1.19 9.72 7.62
N ARG A 231 0.86 10.49 8.67
CA ARG A 231 1.03 11.95 8.67
C ARG A 231 2.49 12.39 8.59
N ASP A 232 3.39 11.66 9.25
CA ASP A 232 4.83 11.86 9.12
C ASP A 232 5.35 11.15 7.86
N PRO A 233 5.83 11.88 6.83
CA PRO A 233 6.30 11.27 5.60
C PRO A 233 7.45 10.29 5.83
N ASN A 234 8.29 10.48 6.86
CA ASN A 234 9.42 9.59 7.15
C ASN A 234 8.99 8.18 7.60
N ARG A 235 7.75 8.03 8.05
CA ARG A 235 7.18 6.75 8.47
C ARG A 235 6.47 6.00 7.33
N ARG A 236 6.38 6.61 6.13
CA ARG A 236 5.88 5.96 4.90
C ARG A 236 7.00 5.14 4.24
N PHE A 237 6.66 4.38 3.20
CA PHE A 237 7.63 3.76 2.29
C PHE A 237 8.63 4.80 1.76
N SER A 238 9.89 4.40 1.61
CA SER A 238 10.95 5.34 1.25
C SER A 238 10.99 5.62 -0.26
N SER A 239 10.55 4.64 -1.06
CA SER A 239 10.47 4.70 -2.50
C SER A 239 9.18 4.07 -3.04
N VAL A 240 8.84 4.37 -4.29
CA VAL A 240 7.72 3.73 -5.01
C VAL A 240 8.01 2.25 -5.23
N SER A 241 9.27 1.87 -5.41
CA SER A 241 9.69 0.48 -5.53
C SER A 241 9.45 -0.32 -4.25
N ASP A 242 9.71 0.27 -3.07
CA ASP A 242 9.40 -0.36 -1.78
C ASP A 242 7.89 -0.62 -1.65
N LEU A 243 7.06 0.33 -2.09
CA LEU A 243 5.61 0.17 -2.09
C LEU A 243 5.18 -0.90 -3.09
N ARG A 244 5.77 -0.95 -4.29
CA ARG A 244 5.49 -2.00 -5.28
C ARG A 244 5.82 -3.38 -4.72
N GLU A 245 6.99 -3.55 -4.13
CA GLU A 245 7.37 -4.80 -3.46
C GLU A 245 6.41 -5.13 -2.33
N ALA A 246 6.02 -4.13 -1.54
CA ALA A 246 5.03 -4.28 -0.48
C ALA A 246 3.64 -4.68 -1.02
N LEU A 247 3.23 -4.28 -2.21
CA LEU A 247 1.94 -4.66 -2.80
C LEU A 247 1.98 -6.05 -3.43
N LEU A 248 3.03 -6.34 -4.20
CA LEU A 248 3.30 -7.68 -4.71
C LEU A 248 3.46 -8.70 -3.59
N SER A 249 3.70 -8.22 -2.36
CA SER A 249 3.70 -9.05 -1.16
C SER A 249 2.45 -9.82 -0.88
N VAL A 250 1.36 -9.12 -1.10
CA VAL A 250 0.09 -9.49 -0.52
C VAL A 250 -0.45 -10.66 -1.32
N ASP A 251 0.01 -10.77 -2.58
CA ASP A 251 -0.40 -11.73 -3.59
C ASP A 251 0.72 -12.70 -3.99
N THR A 252 1.10 -13.57 -3.05
CA THR A 252 1.51 -14.93 -3.43
C THR A 252 0.42 -15.93 -3.05
N ILE A 253 -0.67 -15.97 -3.82
CA ILE A 253 -1.61 -17.11 -3.82
C ILE A 253 -2.11 -17.39 -5.23
N PRO A 254 -2.18 -18.66 -5.66
CA PRO A 254 -3.14 -19.06 -6.69
C PRO A 254 -4.58 -18.82 -6.17
N ALA A 255 -5.30 -17.88 -6.77
CA ALA A 255 -6.61 -17.41 -6.33
C ALA A 255 -7.80 -18.37 -6.57
N VAL A 256 -7.55 -19.66 -6.79
CA VAL A 256 -8.63 -20.61 -7.07
C VAL A 256 -8.66 -21.69 -5.98
N PRO A 257 -9.69 -21.69 -5.10
CA PRO A 257 -9.86 -22.76 -4.13
C PRO A 257 -10.00 -24.10 -4.85
N THR A 258 -9.29 -25.13 -4.40
CA THR A 258 -9.29 -26.43 -5.08
C THR A 258 -10.56 -27.25 -4.80
N SER A 259 -11.35 -26.83 -3.82
CA SER A 259 -12.63 -27.47 -3.46
C SER A 259 -13.73 -26.48 -3.11
N ALA A 260 -14.98 -26.91 -3.28
CA ALA A 260 -16.16 -26.14 -2.88
C ALA A 260 -16.20 -25.85 -1.37
N THR A 261 -15.62 -26.74 -0.55
CA THR A 261 -15.50 -26.54 0.90
C THR A 261 -14.60 -25.35 1.22
N VAL A 262 -13.44 -25.25 0.58
CA VAL A 262 -12.50 -24.14 0.79
C VAL A 262 -13.07 -22.84 0.25
N ALA A 263 -13.73 -22.88 -0.92
CA ALA A 263 -14.43 -21.73 -1.46
C ALA A 263 -15.44 -21.15 -0.45
N LYS A 264 -16.22 -22.02 0.20
CA LYS A 264 -17.17 -21.62 1.23
C LYS A 264 -16.49 -21.01 2.46
N PHE A 265 -15.39 -21.60 2.96
CA PHE A 265 -14.65 -21.01 4.07
C PHE A 265 -14.13 -19.61 3.75
N VAL A 266 -13.55 -19.44 2.56
CA VAL A 266 -13.00 -18.17 2.09
C VAL A 266 -14.09 -17.11 1.95
N GLU A 267 -15.21 -17.46 1.32
CA GLU A 267 -16.37 -16.58 1.16
C GLU A 267 -16.91 -16.12 2.51
N MET A 268 -17.09 -17.05 3.45
CA MET A 268 -17.62 -16.73 4.79
C MET A 268 -16.64 -15.87 5.60
N LEU A 269 -15.34 -16.15 5.59
CA LEU A 269 -14.33 -15.31 6.27
C LEU A 269 -14.30 -13.88 5.74
N ALA A 270 -14.47 -13.71 4.43
CA ALA A 270 -14.38 -12.43 3.75
C ALA A 270 -15.65 -11.57 3.91
N PHE A 271 -16.84 -12.16 3.77
CA PHE A 271 -18.07 -11.38 3.57
C PHE A 271 -19.09 -11.49 4.70
N GLU A 272 -19.06 -12.55 5.51
CA GLU A 272 -20.10 -12.76 6.52
C GLU A 272 -19.90 -11.82 7.72
N LYS A 273 -20.97 -11.24 8.26
CA LYS A 273 -20.82 -10.24 9.32
C LYS A 273 -20.38 -10.87 10.65
N ARG A 274 -20.89 -12.06 10.96
CA ARG A 274 -20.55 -12.84 12.17
C ARG A 274 -20.55 -14.32 11.86
N LEU A 275 -19.59 -15.03 12.44
CA LEU A 275 -19.42 -16.46 12.22
C LEU A 275 -19.86 -17.24 13.46
N ASP A 276 -20.61 -18.32 13.24
CA ASP A 276 -21.16 -19.13 14.31
C ASP A 276 -20.20 -20.25 14.76
N ARG A 277 -20.58 -20.95 15.83
CA ARG A 277 -19.80 -22.07 16.37
C ARG A 277 -19.52 -23.16 15.33
N MET A 278 -20.55 -23.50 14.54
CA MET A 278 -20.48 -24.59 13.58
C MET A 278 -19.49 -24.28 12.46
N PHE A 279 -19.43 -23.01 12.03
CA PHE A 279 -18.42 -22.54 11.11
C PHE A 279 -17.01 -22.69 11.69
N TRP A 280 -16.76 -22.15 12.89
CA TRP A 280 -15.44 -22.17 13.49
C TRP A 280 -14.94 -23.59 13.79
N GLU A 281 -15.81 -24.45 14.33
CA GLU A 281 -15.48 -25.87 14.54
C GLU A 281 -15.15 -26.56 13.21
N GLY A 282 -15.92 -26.28 12.16
CA GLY A 282 -15.69 -26.83 10.82
C GLY A 282 -14.36 -26.36 10.22
N LEU A 283 -14.08 -25.05 10.30
CA LEU A 283 -12.86 -24.45 9.77
C LEU A 283 -11.62 -24.99 10.49
N VAL A 284 -11.61 -24.94 11.83
CA VAL A 284 -10.45 -25.37 12.64
C VAL A 284 -10.18 -26.85 12.40
N THR A 285 -11.22 -27.69 12.43
CA THR A 285 -11.07 -29.13 12.17
C THR A 285 -10.56 -29.41 10.76
N PHE A 286 -11.03 -28.65 9.77
CA PHE A 286 -10.55 -28.78 8.39
C PHE A 286 -9.08 -28.41 8.24
N VAL A 287 -8.65 -27.27 8.81
CA VAL A 287 -7.27 -26.78 8.70
C VAL A 287 -6.29 -27.70 9.45
N GLU A 288 -6.69 -28.26 10.58
CA GLU A 288 -5.89 -29.26 11.31
C GLU A 288 -5.75 -30.59 10.55
N ALA A 289 -6.81 -31.05 9.89
CA ALA A 289 -6.80 -32.31 9.15
C ALA A 289 -6.12 -32.22 7.77
N THR A 290 -5.94 -31.00 7.25
CA THR A 290 -5.45 -30.78 5.89
C THR A 290 -3.95 -30.44 5.91
N PRO A 291 -3.10 -31.18 5.17
CA PRO A 291 -1.69 -30.86 5.00
C PRO A 291 -1.48 -29.46 4.41
N ASP A 292 -0.27 -28.93 4.61
CA ASP A 292 0.13 -27.65 4.01
C ASP A 292 -0.04 -27.72 2.49
N SER A 293 -0.91 -26.85 1.97
CA SER A 293 -1.38 -26.82 0.60
C SER A 293 -1.83 -25.40 0.23
N ASP A 294 -2.05 -25.13 -1.06
CA ASP A 294 -2.53 -23.82 -1.52
C ASP A 294 -3.89 -23.44 -0.91
N ASP A 295 -4.74 -24.42 -0.59
CA ASP A 295 -6.01 -24.19 0.11
C ASP A 295 -5.80 -23.69 1.54
N ILE A 296 -4.83 -24.24 2.27
CA ILE A 296 -4.47 -23.74 3.61
C ILE A 296 -3.88 -22.33 3.52
N ARG A 297 -3.01 -22.09 2.53
CA ARG A 297 -2.46 -20.74 2.27
C ARG A 297 -3.59 -19.75 1.99
N LEU A 298 -4.56 -20.12 1.16
CA LEU A 298 -5.70 -19.28 0.81
C LEU A 298 -6.55 -18.95 2.04
N ILE A 299 -6.93 -19.94 2.84
CA ILE A 299 -7.70 -19.76 4.07
C ILE A 299 -6.98 -18.80 5.04
N PHE A 300 -5.68 -19.03 5.27
CA PHE A 300 -4.91 -18.20 6.20
C PHE A 300 -4.66 -16.78 5.70
N ASN A 301 -4.59 -16.56 4.40
CA ASN A 301 -4.46 -15.23 3.87
C ASN A 301 -5.73 -14.40 3.99
N VAL A 302 -6.92 -15.01 3.89
CA VAL A 302 -8.20 -14.31 4.10
C VAL A 302 -8.60 -14.22 5.58
N LEU A 303 -7.94 -14.94 6.48
CA LEU A 303 -8.15 -14.83 7.92
C LEU A 303 -7.62 -13.48 8.43
N THR A 304 -8.49 -12.50 8.66
CA THR A 304 -8.08 -11.16 9.13
C THR A 304 -7.86 -11.09 10.64
N ILE A 305 -7.20 -10.03 11.12
CA ILE A 305 -7.01 -9.76 12.56
C ILE A 305 -8.37 -9.66 13.28
N LEU A 306 -9.36 -9.03 12.65
CA LEU A 306 -10.72 -8.92 13.20
C LEU A 306 -11.39 -10.29 13.40
N ARG A 307 -11.12 -11.24 12.49
CA ARG A 307 -11.63 -12.61 12.60
C ARG A 307 -10.93 -13.43 13.67
N ILE A 308 -9.63 -13.19 13.85
CA ILE A 308 -8.86 -13.79 14.95
C ILE A 308 -9.39 -13.27 16.29
N ASP A 309 -9.59 -11.95 16.41
CA ASP A 309 -10.16 -11.33 17.61
C ASP A 309 -11.59 -11.83 17.89
N GLU A 310 -12.43 -11.93 16.86
CA GLU A 310 -13.76 -12.55 16.97
C GLU A 310 -13.68 -13.98 17.53
N LEU A 311 -12.81 -14.82 16.97
CA LEU A 311 -12.64 -16.21 17.42
C LEU A 311 -12.11 -16.29 18.86
N CYS A 312 -11.11 -15.49 19.21
CA CYS A 312 -10.53 -15.50 20.56
C CYS A 312 -11.55 -15.09 21.63
N ASN A 313 -12.40 -14.10 21.31
CA ASN A 313 -13.48 -13.67 22.20
C ASN A 313 -14.64 -14.68 22.23
N PHE A 314 -14.79 -15.49 21.19
CA PHE A 314 -15.88 -16.45 21.05
C PHE A 314 -15.59 -17.79 21.72
N ASP A 315 -14.44 -18.41 21.43
CA ASP A 315 -14.04 -19.72 21.95
C ASP A 315 -12.50 -19.84 21.99
N GLU A 316 -11.94 -19.80 23.21
CA GLU A 316 -10.50 -19.86 23.44
C GLU A 316 -9.88 -21.19 23.00
N ASP A 317 -10.60 -22.32 23.06
CA ASP A 317 -10.04 -23.62 22.64
C ASP A 317 -9.90 -23.70 21.12
N LEU A 318 -10.90 -23.21 20.38
CA LEU A 318 -10.81 -23.13 18.92
C LEU A 318 -9.73 -22.14 18.47
N ALA A 319 -9.63 -20.99 19.14
CA ALA A 319 -8.59 -19.99 18.89
C ALA A 319 -7.19 -20.56 19.11
N ARG A 320 -6.98 -21.28 20.21
CA ARG A 320 -5.75 -21.98 20.56
C ARG A 320 -5.35 -23.00 19.50
N ARG A 321 -6.29 -23.83 19.07
CA ARG A 321 -6.08 -24.83 18.01
C ARG A 321 -5.70 -24.19 16.68
N LEU A 322 -6.43 -23.17 16.26
CA LEU A 322 -6.12 -22.43 15.03
C LEU A 322 -4.75 -21.74 15.11
N SER A 323 -4.44 -21.12 16.24
CA SER A 323 -3.17 -20.44 16.49
C SER A 323 -1.98 -21.39 16.40
N ASN A 324 -2.08 -22.57 17.00
CA ASN A 324 -1.04 -23.60 16.91
C ASN A 324 -0.84 -24.09 15.47
N ARG A 325 -1.93 -24.32 14.74
CA ARG A 325 -1.85 -24.74 13.33
C ARG A 325 -1.27 -23.64 12.43
N TYR A 326 -1.64 -22.38 12.68
CA TYR A 326 -1.13 -21.21 11.97
C TYR A 326 0.37 -20.99 12.25
N SER A 327 0.79 -21.10 13.52
CA SER A 327 2.20 -21.00 13.93
C SER A 327 3.06 -22.09 13.29
N SER A 328 2.57 -23.34 13.28
CA SER A 328 3.23 -24.48 12.63
C SER A 328 3.33 -24.30 11.11
N TRP A 329 2.30 -23.77 10.45
CA TRP A 329 2.34 -23.47 9.03
C TRP A 329 3.38 -22.39 8.69
N ILE A 330 3.53 -21.39 9.56
CA ILE A 330 4.58 -20.35 9.41
C ILE A 330 5.98 -20.94 9.55
N ASP A 331 6.19 -21.88 10.47
CA ASP A 331 7.49 -22.52 10.65
C ASP A 331 7.86 -23.43 9.45
N GLY A 332 6.88 -24.15 8.91
CA GLY A 332 7.07 -25.14 7.83
C GLY A 332 7.09 -24.59 6.40
N SER A 333 6.77 -23.31 6.18
CA SER A 333 6.54 -22.74 4.84
C SER A 333 7.55 -21.65 4.46
N SER A 334 7.85 -21.58 3.16
CA SER A 334 8.53 -20.42 2.58
C SER A 334 7.51 -19.34 2.23
N PHE A 335 7.77 -18.11 2.66
CA PHE A 335 6.95 -16.94 2.38
C PHE A 335 7.70 -15.96 1.50
N SER A 336 6.94 -15.17 0.74
CA SER A 336 7.53 -14.01 0.11
C SER A 336 7.92 -13.02 1.22
N PHE A 337 9.10 -12.40 1.10
CA PHE A 337 9.65 -11.41 2.04
C PHE A 337 8.53 -10.53 2.57
N SER A 338 7.88 -9.89 1.63
CA SER A 338 6.64 -9.17 1.61
C SER A 338 5.49 -9.56 2.57
N SER A 339 5.11 -10.85 2.64
CA SER A 339 3.90 -11.30 3.37
C SER A 339 4.13 -11.39 4.89
N CYS A 340 5.40 -11.37 5.32
CA CYS A 340 5.81 -11.67 6.69
C CYS A 340 5.20 -10.72 7.74
N ASP A 341 5.02 -9.44 7.41
CA ASP A 341 4.52 -8.45 8.36
C ASP A 341 3.05 -8.72 8.73
N GLY A 342 2.19 -8.97 7.73
CA GLY A 342 0.79 -9.35 7.97
C GLY A 342 0.65 -10.72 8.65
N LEU A 343 1.55 -11.65 8.38
CA LEU A 343 1.60 -12.93 9.09
C LEU A 343 1.95 -12.73 10.57
N ALA A 344 2.94 -11.87 10.84
CA ALA A 344 3.37 -11.51 12.19
C ALA A 344 2.29 -10.74 12.97
N SER A 345 1.59 -9.79 12.35
CA SER A 345 0.49 -9.05 12.99
C SER A 345 -0.62 -10.00 13.48
N ARG A 346 -0.94 -11.04 12.69
CA ARG A 346 -1.91 -12.08 13.08
C ARG A 346 -1.40 -12.95 14.24
N LEU A 347 -0.11 -13.33 14.21
CA LEU A 347 0.54 -14.01 15.33
C LEU A 347 0.48 -13.18 16.62
N VAL A 348 0.80 -11.89 16.54
CA VAL A 348 0.74 -10.95 17.68
C VAL A 348 -0.70 -10.79 18.20
N CYS A 349 -1.70 -10.78 17.32
CA CYS A 349 -3.11 -10.76 17.72
C CYS A 349 -3.49 -12.01 18.52
N PHE A 350 -3.10 -13.21 18.07
CA PHE A 350 -3.28 -14.43 18.86
C PHE A 350 -2.55 -14.35 20.21
N PHE A 351 -1.31 -13.87 20.23
CA PHE A 351 -0.49 -13.81 21.43
C PHE A 351 -1.14 -12.98 22.54
N HIS A 352 -1.71 -11.83 22.18
CA HIS A 352 -2.35 -10.93 23.13
C HIS A 352 -3.72 -11.40 23.63
N ASN A 353 -4.41 -12.24 22.84
CA ASN A 353 -5.77 -12.69 23.16
C ASN A 353 -5.83 -14.09 23.80
N LEU A 354 -4.77 -14.90 23.68
CA LEU A 354 -4.70 -16.24 24.29
C LEU A 354 -4.05 -16.19 25.69
N ASN A 355 -4.61 -16.93 26.64
CA ASN A 355 -4.06 -17.03 28.01
C ASN A 355 -3.27 -18.33 28.26
N GLU A 356 -3.01 -19.13 27.22
CA GLU A 356 -2.27 -20.39 27.31
C GLU A 356 -0.78 -20.21 26.96
N LEU A 357 0.11 -20.65 27.87
CA LEU A 357 1.55 -20.50 27.73
C LEU A 357 2.14 -21.25 26.52
N ASP A 358 1.67 -22.46 26.21
CA ASP A 358 2.22 -23.25 25.10
C ASP A 358 1.98 -22.59 23.75
N SER A 359 0.74 -22.14 23.49
CA SER A 359 0.42 -21.39 22.26
C SER A 359 1.20 -20.08 22.17
N GLN A 360 1.33 -19.34 23.29
CA GLN A 360 2.13 -18.11 23.31
C GLN A 360 3.62 -18.37 22.99
N VAL A 361 4.19 -19.47 23.46
CA VAL A 361 5.57 -19.85 23.12
C VAL A 361 5.70 -20.27 21.66
N ASN A 362 4.76 -21.04 21.12
CA ASN A 362 4.75 -21.41 19.69
C ASN A 362 4.71 -20.16 18.79
N ILE A 363 3.92 -19.16 19.18
CA ILE A 363 3.86 -17.88 18.48
C ILE A 363 5.21 -17.14 18.54
N LEU A 364 5.83 -17.06 19.71
CA LEU A 364 7.14 -16.39 19.85
C LEU A 364 8.22 -17.07 19.00
N LEU A 365 8.22 -18.41 18.96
CA LEU A 365 9.13 -19.16 18.11
C LEU A 365 8.85 -18.94 16.62
N ALA A 366 7.58 -18.94 16.20
CA ALA A 366 7.18 -18.64 14.84
C ALA A 366 7.59 -17.22 14.41
N LEU A 367 7.43 -16.22 15.29
CA LEU A 367 7.90 -14.84 15.05
C LEU A 367 9.43 -14.79 14.92
N LEU A 368 10.16 -15.45 15.82
CA LEU A 368 11.62 -15.49 15.78
C LEU A 368 12.14 -16.13 14.49
N TYR A 369 11.55 -17.28 14.11
CA TYR A 369 11.90 -17.97 12.87
C TYR A 369 11.56 -17.12 11.65
N LEU A 370 10.32 -16.62 11.54
CA LEU A 370 9.85 -15.81 10.43
C LEU A 370 10.71 -14.55 10.24
N GLY A 371 11.02 -13.85 11.34
CA GLY A 371 11.85 -12.65 11.33
C GLY A 371 13.27 -12.92 10.82
N THR A 372 13.95 -13.89 11.42
CA THR A 372 15.37 -14.17 11.15
C THR A 372 15.61 -14.89 9.82
N SER A 373 14.68 -15.73 9.37
CA SER A 373 14.79 -16.43 8.08
C SER A 373 14.57 -15.50 6.88
N HIS A 374 13.78 -14.43 7.05
CA HIS A 374 13.46 -13.48 5.97
C HIS A 374 14.11 -12.10 6.18
N ASN A 375 14.96 -11.92 7.19
CA ASN A 375 15.61 -10.65 7.54
C ASN A 375 14.60 -9.50 7.68
N ARG A 376 13.54 -9.73 8.48
CA ARG A 376 12.39 -8.85 8.60
C ARG A 376 12.40 -8.08 9.90
N TRP A 377 12.99 -6.88 9.87
CA TRP A 377 13.16 -6.01 11.03
C TRP A 377 11.87 -5.72 11.80
N TYR A 378 10.73 -5.61 11.11
CA TYR A 378 9.45 -5.43 11.78
C TYR A 378 9.09 -6.64 12.65
N VAL A 379 9.11 -7.84 12.07
CA VAL A 379 8.81 -9.10 12.76
C VAL A 379 9.81 -9.36 13.90
N GLU A 380 11.09 -9.11 13.65
CA GLU A 380 12.16 -9.23 14.66
C GLU A 380 11.95 -8.29 15.85
N ARG A 381 11.48 -7.06 15.60
CA ARG A 381 11.17 -6.09 16.65
C ARG A 381 9.91 -6.43 17.43
N GLU A 382 8.89 -6.99 16.79
CA GLU A 382 7.71 -7.47 17.53
C GLU A 382 8.10 -8.66 18.43
N PHE A 383 8.95 -9.59 17.95
CA PHE A 383 9.51 -10.63 18.81
C PHE A 383 10.29 -10.06 20.01
N GLU A 384 11.23 -9.13 19.77
CA GLU A 384 12.03 -8.49 20.82
C GLU A 384 11.14 -7.83 21.87
N LYS A 385 10.11 -7.11 21.43
CA LYS A 385 9.15 -6.42 22.30
C LYS A 385 8.37 -7.39 23.20
N LEU A 386 7.89 -8.51 22.64
CA LEU A 386 7.15 -9.53 23.41
C LEU A 386 8.05 -10.31 24.37
N CYS A 387 9.33 -10.50 24.02
CA CYS A 387 10.34 -11.17 24.86
C CYS A 387 11.13 -10.21 25.79
N GLY A 388 10.74 -8.93 25.85
CA GLY A 388 11.45 -7.91 26.61
C GLY A 388 11.31 -8.05 28.13
N LEU A 389 11.84 -7.07 28.87
CA LEU A 389 11.88 -7.06 30.35
C LEU A 389 10.52 -7.20 31.05
N GLN A 390 9.41 -6.91 30.36
CA GLN A 390 8.05 -6.98 30.90
C GLN A 390 7.35 -8.33 30.63
N MET A 391 8.03 -9.28 29.97
CA MET A 391 7.51 -10.61 29.69
C MET A 391 7.11 -11.34 30.99
N ASN A 392 6.03 -12.11 30.96
CA ASN A 392 5.60 -12.93 32.09
C ASN A 392 6.66 -13.99 32.47
N ASN A 393 6.96 -14.15 33.77
CA ASN A 393 7.97 -15.10 34.26
C ASN A 393 7.71 -16.56 33.89
N ASN A 394 6.45 -17.01 33.92
CA ASN A 394 6.08 -18.38 33.55
C ASN A 394 6.28 -18.60 32.05
N LEU A 395 5.90 -17.60 31.24
CA LEU A 395 6.12 -17.64 29.80
C LEU A 395 7.62 -17.63 29.46
N ALA A 396 8.41 -16.79 30.14
CA ALA A 396 9.86 -16.73 29.95
C ALA A 396 10.55 -18.06 30.33
N THR A 397 10.07 -18.72 31.38
CA THR A 397 10.55 -20.04 31.78
C THR A 397 10.20 -21.09 30.73
N ARG A 398 8.96 -21.08 30.24
CA ARG A 398 8.47 -22.01 29.21
C ARG A 398 9.22 -21.84 27.88
N LEU A 399 9.44 -20.60 27.44
CA LEU A 399 10.25 -20.28 26.25
C LEU A 399 11.70 -20.72 26.47
N GLY A 400 12.26 -20.51 27.66
CA GLY A 400 13.61 -20.97 28.00
C GLY A 400 13.78 -22.49 27.88
N LEU A 401 12.75 -23.29 28.16
CA LEU A 401 12.77 -24.73 27.92
C LEU A 401 12.86 -25.05 26.42
N GLU A 402 12.08 -24.37 25.58
CA GLU A 402 12.15 -24.57 24.12
C GLU A 402 13.49 -24.14 23.55
N ILE A 403 14.05 -23.00 23.99
CA ILE A 403 15.37 -22.55 23.55
C ILE A 403 16.45 -23.61 23.83
N ARG A 404 16.35 -24.33 24.97
CA ARG A 404 17.27 -25.43 25.28
C ARG A 404 17.10 -26.63 24.35
N VAL A 405 15.87 -26.92 23.94
CA VAL A 405 15.56 -28.01 23.00
C VAL A 405 16.07 -27.67 21.60
N ILE A 406 15.82 -26.46 21.13
CA ILE A 406 16.30 -25.96 19.82
C ILE A 406 17.84 -25.86 19.81
N GLY A 407 18.44 -25.47 20.94
CA GLY A 407 19.89 -25.51 21.13
C GLY A 407 20.64 -24.51 20.24
N GLN A 408 21.57 -25.01 19.43
CA GLN A 408 22.48 -24.17 18.64
C GLN A 408 21.78 -23.36 17.54
N ASP A 409 20.66 -23.83 17.01
CA ASP A 409 19.91 -23.08 16.00
C ASP A 409 19.24 -21.84 16.61
N ALA A 410 18.80 -21.93 17.88
CA ALA A 410 18.34 -20.76 18.62
C ALA A 410 19.47 -19.73 18.74
N CYS A 411 20.70 -20.15 19.07
CA CYS A 411 21.84 -19.24 19.14
C CYS A 411 22.09 -18.50 17.82
N ARG A 412 21.93 -19.16 16.67
CA ARG A 412 22.06 -18.52 15.35
C ARG A 412 20.98 -17.46 15.13
N MET A 413 19.73 -17.76 15.48
CA MET A 413 18.60 -16.84 15.34
C MET A 413 18.75 -15.62 16.26
N PHE A 414 19.13 -15.80 17.53
CA PHE A 414 19.36 -14.67 18.44
C PHE A 414 20.58 -13.83 18.05
N HIS A 415 21.66 -14.44 17.54
CA HIS A 415 22.80 -13.71 16.99
C HIS A 415 22.44 -12.94 15.72
N HIS A 416 21.51 -13.46 14.91
CA HIS A 416 20.95 -12.73 13.78
C HIS A 416 20.22 -11.47 14.25
N LEU A 417 19.40 -11.53 15.31
CA LEU A 417 18.72 -10.35 15.86
C LEU A 417 19.70 -9.25 16.28
N GLU A 418 20.79 -9.59 16.99
CA GLU A 418 21.81 -8.61 17.40
C GLU A 418 22.44 -7.90 16.19
N ARG A 419 22.68 -8.63 15.09
CA ARG A 419 23.26 -8.08 13.86
C ARG A 419 22.26 -7.30 13.02
N SER A 420 21.03 -7.79 12.93
CA SER A 420 19.99 -7.30 12.02
C SER A 420 19.35 -6.02 12.55
N ILE A 421 18.87 -6.02 13.79
CA ILE A 421 18.14 -4.89 14.40
C ILE A 421 18.92 -4.19 15.51
N GLY A 422 20.14 -4.63 15.81
CA GLY A 422 20.98 -4.03 16.85
C GLY A 422 20.49 -4.34 18.26
N THR A 423 19.72 -5.42 18.45
CA THR A 423 19.21 -5.84 19.76
C THR A 423 20.37 -6.10 20.72
N ASN A 424 20.26 -5.55 21.93
CA ASN A 424 21.11 -5.97 23.04
C ASN A 424 20.38 -7.09 23.78
N LEU A 425 20.93 -8.32 23.79
CA LEU A 425 20.28 -9.47 24.42
C LEU A 425 20.01 -9.29 25.93
N GLN A 426 20.68 -8.35 26.60
CA GLN A 426 20.39 -7.99 28.00
C GLN A 426 19.04 -7.29 28.17
N ASN A 427 18.45 -6.78 27.10
CA ASN A 427 17.11 -6.18 27.09
C ASN A 427 15.99 -7.23 27.01
N LEU A 428 16.34 -8.49 26.72
CA LEU A 428 15.40 -9.61 26.84
C LEU A 428 15.11 -9.91 28.31
N HIS A 429 14.01 -10.60 28.57
CA HIS A 429 13.66 -11.03 29.92
C HIS A 429 14.83 -11.79 30.59
N PRO A 430 15.18 -11.53 31.87
CA PRO A 430 16.37 -12.11 32.51
C PRO A 430 16.46 -13.64 32.44
N THR A 431 15.33 -14.35 32.54
CA THR A 431 15.27 -15.81 32.40
C THR A 431 15.65 -16.29 30.99
N VAL A 432 15.21 -15.56 29.96
CA VAL A 432 15.53 -15.87 28.55
C VAL A 432 17.01 -15.59 28.30
N TYR A 433 17.50 -14.42 28.73
CA TYR A 433 18.92 -14.05 28.63
C TYR A 433 19.84 -15.07 29.32
N ASN A 434 19.54 -15.45 30.57
CA ASN A 434 20.32 -16.46 31.29
C ASN A 434 20.30 -17.83 30.61
N THR A 435 19.18 -18.20 29.99
CA THR A 435 19.08 -19.43 29.21
C THR A 435 19.99 -19.35 27.98
N LEU A 436 19.96 -18.25 27.23
CA LEU A 436 20.84 -18.04 26.08
C LEU A 436 22.31 -18.06 26.48
N ARG A 437 22.70 -17.48 27.61
CA ARG A 437 24.09 -17.57 28.11
C ARG A 437 24.54 -19.02 28.33
N GLN A 438 23.67 -19.86 28.88
CA GLN A 438 23.97 -21.26 29.13
C GLN A 438 24.01 -22.10 27.85
N VAL A 439 23.13 -21.83 26.88
CA VAL A 439 23.02 -22.61 25.65
C VAL A 439 24.06 -22.16 24.60
N CYS A 440 24.35 -20.86 24.54
CA CYS A 440 25.17 -20.24 23.50
C CYS A 440 26.60 -19.88 23.96
N ASN A 441 26.94 -20.11 25.24
CA ASN A 441 28.23 -19.78 25.84
C ASN A 441 28.61 -18.27 25.71
N LEU A 442 27.66 -17.39 26.04
CA LEU A 442 27.80 -15.92 25.97
C LEU A 442 28.43 -15.26 27.22
#